data_AF-A0A5C5BWB5-F1
#
_entry.id   AF-A0A5C5BWB5-F1
#
_cell.length_a   1.000
_cell.length_b   1.000
_cell.length_c   1.000
_cell.angle_alpha   90.00
_cell.angle_beta   90.00
_cell.angle_gamma   90.00
#
_symmetry.space_group_name_H-M   'P 1'
#
loop_
_entity.id
_entity.type
_entity.pdbx_description
1 polymer ?
#
loop_
_entity_poly.entity_id
_entity_poly.type
_entity_poly.pdbx_seq_one_letter_code
_entity_poly.pdbx_strand_id
1 'polypeptide(L)'
;MVYDDAKETERSLLKTNRVCKFICMLMKLVFLLLCVWWTGSIGVMGCSLVNPDILNNVIKVNALMLAIYFASVVVMVVACLCLIRIFSDASKGSSPFTMVQVRRLRLVAGSLLLYGVLEFVMTIAVSSAQQGFANMTLNGEVATINLFPLVAAAVVFAFSFVFKYGVLLQELSDDTI
;
A
#
# COMPACT_ATOMS: atom_id res chain seq x y z
N MET A 1 11.35 -38.02 -24.19
CA MET A 1 10.18 -37.34 -23.61
C MET A 1 10.54 -36.73 -22.26
N VAL A 2 10.79 -37.50 -21.19
CA VAL A 2 11.14 -36.96 -19.84
C VAL A 2 12.32 -35.95 -19.83
N TYR A 3 13.34 -36.15 -20.67
CA TYR A 3 14.51 -35.27 -20.73
C TYR A 3 14.24 -33.92 -21.41
N ASP A 4 13.23 -33.87 -22.28
CA ASP A 4 12.84 -32.64 -22.99
C ASP A 4 11.92 -31.81 -22.10
N ASP A 5 10.98 -32.47 -21.39
CA ASP A 5 10.09 -31.84 -20.41
C ASP A 5 10.87 -31.15 -19.28
N ALA A 6 11.95 -31.78 -18.79
CA ALA A 6 12.84 -31.22 -17.75
C ALA A 6 13.58 -29.96 -18.24
N LYS A 7 14.02 -29.95 -19.50
CA LYS A 7 14.73 -28.82 -20.10
C LYS A 7 13.80 -27.65 -20.39
N GLU A 8 12.55 -27.95 -20.74
CA GLU A 8 11.50 -26.96 -20.99
C GLU A 8 10.99 -26.33 -19.68
N THR A 9 10.88 -27.11 -18.60
CA THR A 9 10.59 -26.60 -17.26
C THR A 9 11.71 -25.70 -16.73
N GLU A 10 12.97 -26.08 -16.90
CA GLU A 10 14.11 -25.25 -16.46
C GLU A 10 14.16 -23.92 -17.22
N ARG A 11 13.91 -23.95 -18.53
CA ARG A 11 13.91 -22.75 -19.38
C ARG A 11 12.74 -21.81 -19.06
N SER A 12 11.56 -22.35 -18.73
CA SER A 12 10.39 -21.56 -18.30
C SER A 12 10.54 -21.01 -16.87
N LEU A 13 11.20 -21.73 -15.96
CA LEU A 13 11.58 -21.25 -14.63
C LEU A 13 12.58 -20.08 -14.71
N LEU A 14 13.61 -20.18 -15.55
CA LEU A 14 14.59 -19.10 -15.75
C LEU A 14 13.94 -17.82 -16.32
N LYS A 15 12.99 -17.97 -17.25
CA LYS A 15 12.23 -16.85 -17.83
C LYS A 15 11.34 -16.19 -16.77
N THR A 16 10.67 -17.00 -15.94
CA THR A 16 9.82 -16.53 -14.83
C THR A 16 10.63 -15.80 -13.76
N ASN A 17 11.82 -16.32 -13.42
CA ASN A 17 12.71 -15.70 -12.44
C ASN A 17 13.21 -14.32 -12.90
N ARG A 18 13.54 -14.18 -14.19
CA ARG A 18 13.95 -12.89 -14.77
C ARG A 18 12.81 -11.85 -14.72
N VAL A 19 11.58 -12.26 -15.04
CA VAL A 19 10.40 -11.39 -14.97
C VAL A 19 10.10 -11.00 -13.52
N CYS A 20 10.18 -11.94 -12.57
CA CYS A 20 9.93 -11.66 -11.17
C CYS A 20 10.98 -10.69 -10.58
N LYS A 21 12.27 -10.84 -10.95
CA LYS A 21 13.32 -9.88 -10.58
C LYS A 21 13.08 -8.50 -11.18
N PHE A 22 12.62 -8.43 -12.43
CA PHE A 22 12.28 -7.15 -13.06
C PHE A 22 11.10 -6.46 -12.35
N ILE A 23 10.02 -7.18 -12.05
CA ILE A 23 8.88 -6.66 -11.29
C ILE A 23 9.31 -6.19 -9.90
N CYS A 24 10.16 -6.95 -9.21
CA CYS A 24 10.68 -6.58 -7.90
C CYS A 24 11.56 -5.32 -7.96
N MET A 25 12.41 -5.17 -8.98
CA MET A 25 13.18 -3.94 -9.20
C MET A 25 12.28 -2.74 -9.50
N LEU A 26 11.30 -2.91 -10.39
CA LEU A 26 10.34 -1.86 -10.74
C LEU A 26 9.58 -1.38 -9.50
N MET A 27 9.10 -2.31 -8.67
CA MET A 27 8.36 -1.99 -7.45
C MET A 27 9.22 -1.22 -6.44
N LYS A 28 10.51 -1.58 -6.29
CA LYS A 28 11.46 -0.82 -5.45
C LYS A 28 11.73 0.58 -6.00
N LEU A 29 11.87 0.72 -7.32
CA LEU A 29 12.09 2.01 -7.96
C LEU A 29 10.89 2.94 -7.74
N VAL A 30 9.68 2.45 -7.96
CA VAL A 30 8.44 3.21 -7.69
C VAL A 30 8.36 3.61 -6.23
N PHE A 31 8.69 2.70 -5.31
CA PHE A 31 8.71 3.01 -3.88
C PHE A 31 9.71 4.12 -3.52
N LEU A 32 10.91 4.13 -4.11
CA LEU A 32 11.89 5.20 -3.89
C LEU A 32 11.38 6.56 -4.37
N LEU A 33 10.73 6.61 -5.54
CA LEU A 33 10.13 7.84 -6.06
C LEU A 33 9.03 8.37 -5.13
N LEU A 34 8.18 7.48 -4.60
CA LEU A 34 7.16 7.84 -3.62
C LEU A 34 7.78 8.37 -2.32
N CYS A 35 8.87 7.76 -1.84
CA CYS A 35 9.57 8.26 -0.66
C CYS A 35 10.11 9.67 -0.85
N VAL A 36 10.72 9.98 -2.01
CA VAL A 36 11.20 11.33 -2.33
C VAL A 36 10.05 12.34 -2.38
N TRP A 37 8.92 11.95 -2.98
CA TRP A 37 7.73 12.78 -3.02
C TRP A 37 7.16 13.06 -1.61
N TRP A 38 7.06 12.03 -0.76
CA TRP A 38 6.54 12.17 0.60
C TRP A 38 7.46 13.01 1.49
N THR A 39 8.79 12.85 1.39
CA THR A 39 9.73 13.68 2.16
C THR A 39 9.66 15.15 1.73
N GLY A 40 9.53 15.42 0.42
CA GLY A 40 9.29 16.77 -0.09
C GLY A 40 8.00 17.37 0.45
N SER A 41 6.90 16.62 0.42
CA SER A 41 5.59 17.07 0.92
C SER A 41 5.59 17.36 2.42
N ILE A 42 6.21 16.49 3.23
CA ILE A 42 6.40 16.71 4.68
C ILE A 42 7.24 17.96 4.92
N GLY A 43 8.30 18.16 4.15
CA GLY A 43 9.17 19.33 4.25
C GLY A 43 8.43 20.65 4.00
N VAL A 44 7.62 20.71 2.94
CA VAL A 44 6.80 21.88 2.60
C VAL A 44 5.76 22.17 3.70
N MET A 45 5.03 21.14 4.16
CA MET A 45 4.06 21.31 5.25
C MET A 45 4.74 21.75 6.56
N GLY A 46 5.92 21.21 6.87
CA GLY A 46 6.71 21.60 8.04
C GLY A 46 7.19 23.05 7.98
N CYS A 47 7.67 23.51 6.81
CA CYS A 47 8.07 24.91 6.62
C CYS A 47 6.86 25.85 6.74
N SER A 48 5.69 25.45 6.24
CA SER A 48 4.45 26.23 6.35
C SER A 48 3.96 26.41 7.79
N LEU A 49 4.37 25.56 8.74
CA LEU A 49 4.05 25.75 10.16
C LEU A 49 4.85 26.90 10.79
N VAL A 50 6.06 27.15 10.29
CA VAL A 50 6.96 28.20 10.79
C VAL A 50 6.68 29.52 10.08
N ASN A 51 6.53 29.47 8.76
CA ASN A 51 6.28 30.63 7.90
C ASN A 51 5.01 30.38 7.07
N PRO A 52 3.84 30.90 7.50
CA PRO A 52 2.56 30.63 6.83
C PRO A 52 2.47 31.20 5.41
N ASP A 53 3.31 32.19 5.08
CA ASP A 53 3.34 32.81 3.74
C ASP A 53 3.87 31.89 2.64
N ILE A 54 4.53 30.77 3.00
CA ILE A 54 5.06 29.79 2.03
C ILE A 54 3.95 29.18 1.16
N LEU A 55 2.74 28.99 1.71
CA LEU A 55 1.57 28.45 0.99
C LEU A 55 0.55 29.53 0.62
N ASN A 56 0.96 30.80 0.56
CA ASN A 56 0.08 31.94 0.23
C ASN A 56 -1.21 32.00 1.08
N ASN A 57 -1.18 31.52 2.33
CA ASN A 57 -2.36 31.42 3.22
C ASN A 57 -3.56 30.64 2.65
N VAL A 58 -3.39 29.83 1.60
CA VAL A 58 -4.49 29.06 0.95
C VAL A 58 -5.01 27.94 1.86
N ILE A 59 -4.12 27.34 2.66
CA ILE A 59 -4.44 26.31 3.64
C ILE A 59 -3.70 26.63 4.93
N LYS A 60 -4.46 26.85 6.02
CA LYS A 60 -3.87 27.02 7.34
C LYS A 60 -3.47 25.64 7.88
N VAL A 61 -2.23 25.25 7.63
CA VAL A 61 -1.67 24.00 8.12
C VAL A 61 -1.54 24.07 9.65
N ASN A 62 -2.04 23.05 10.35
CA ASN A 62 -1.87 22.89 11.79
C ASN A 62 -1.04 21.63 12.08
N ALA A 63 -0.40 21.57 13.26
CA ALA A 63 0.38 20.42 13.71
C ALA A 63 -0.41 19.10 13.66
N LEU A 64 -1.72 19.15 13.93
CA LEU A 64 -2.61 17.99 13.81
C LEU A 64 -2.73 17.46 12.38
N MET A 65 -2.83 18.34 11.37
CA MET A 65 -2.87 17.93 9.97
C MET A 65 -1.53 17.31 9.54
N LEU A 66 -0.41 17.89 9.97
CA LEU A 66 0.91 17.33 9.72
C LEU A 66 1.05 15.93 10.36
N ALA A 67 0.57 15.76 11.59
CA ALA A 67 0.62 14.48 12.28
C ALA A 67 -0.21 13.39 11.57
N ILE A 68 -1.42 13.71 11.13
CA ILE A 68 -2.27 12.76 10.39
C ILE A 68 -1.67 12.46 9.01
N TYR A 69 -1.14 13.46 8.30
CA TYR A 69 -0.43 13.25 7.04
C TYR A 69 0.78 12.32 7.23
N PHE A 70 1.60 12.58 8.24
CA PHE A 70 2.73 11.72 8.58
C PHE A 70 2.30 10.29 8.91
N ALA A 71 1.23 10.12 9.69
CA ALA A 71 0.66 8.79 9.97
C ALA A 71 0.22 8.08 8.68
N SER A 72 -0.42 8.79 7.75
CA SER A 72 -0.83 8.22 6.45
C SER A 72 0.36 7.74 5.61
N VAL A 73 1.47 8.50 5.62
CA VAL A 73 2.73 8.12 4.95
C VAL A 73 3.32 6.87 5.60
N VAL A 74 3.40 6.81 6.94
CA VAL A 74 3.92 5.64 7.66
C VAL A 74 3.12 4.38 7.33
N VAL A 75 1.79 4.47 7.35
CA VAL A 75 0.90 3.34 7.02
C VAL A 75 1.12 2.87 5.58
N MET A 76 1.25 3.80 4.63
CA MET A 76 1.51 3.46 3.23
C MET A 76 2.90 2.83 3.02
N VAL A 77 3.92 3.35 3.71
CA VAL A 77 5.27 2.76 3.70
C VAL A 77 5.25 1.31 4.18
N VAL A 78 4.54 1.03 5.28
CA VAL A 78 4.37 -0.34 5.80
C VAL A 78 3.72 -1.24 4.75
N ALA A 79 2.63 -0.78 4.10
CA ALA A 79 1.96 -1.53 3.03
C ALA A 79 2.90 -1.84 1.86
N CYS A 80 3.63 -0.84 1.35
CA CYS A 80 4.59 -1.02 0.26
C CYS A 80 5.72 -1.98 0.62
N LEU A 81 6.30 -1.86 1.82
CA LEU A 81 7.37 -2.75 2.27
C LEU A 81 6.89 -4.20 2.40
N CYS A 82 5.66 -4.42 2.88
CA CYS A 82 5.06 -5.75 2.92
C CYS A 82 4.88 -6.35 1.52
N LEU A 83 4.39 -5.58 0.56
CA LEU A 83 4.27 -6.02 -0.84
C LEU A 83 5.63 -6.34 -1.46
N ILE A 84 6.62 -5.43 -1.31
CA ILE A 84 7.98 -5.65 -1.81
C ILE A 84 8.57 -6.93 -1.23
N ARG A 85 8.36 -7.23 0.06
CA ARG A 85 8.84 -8.47 0.67
C ARG A 85 8.17 -9.71 0.09
N ILE A 86 6.86 -9.68 -0.17
CA ILE A 86 6.14 -10.80 -0.81
C ILE A 86 6.75 -11.09 -2.20
N PHE A 87 6.87 -10.06 -3.05
CA PHE A 87 7.45 -10.23 -4.39
C PHE A 87 8.94 -10.55 -4.37
N SER A 88 9.68 -10.01 -3.40
CA SER A 88 11.10 -10.32 -3.24
C SER A 88 11.31 -11.77 -2.84
N ASP A 89 10.48 -12.33 -1.96
CA ASP A 89 10.59 -13.73 -1.56
C ASP A 89 10.18 -14.66 -2.72
N ALA A 90 9.12 -14.31 -3.47
CA ALA A 90 8.76 -15.01 -4.70
C ALA A 90 9.89 -15.00 -5.74
N SER A 91 10.60 -13.87 -5.90
CA SER A 91 11.73 -13.75 -6.84
C SER A 91 12.95 -14.60 -6.47
N LYS A 92 13.03 -15.05 -5.21
CA LYS A 92 14.08 -15.95 -4.72
C LYS A 92 13.72 -17.43 -4.88
N GLY A 93 12.57 -17.73 -5.49
CA GLY A 93 12.10 -19.10 -5.70
C GLY A 93 11.35 -19.71 -4.51
N SER A 94 11.07 -18.93 -3.46
CA SER A 94 10.19 -19.38 -2.38
C SER A 94 8.74 -19.40 -2.86
N SER A 95 7.99 -20.47 -2.51
CA SER A 95 6.56 -20.55 -2.83
C SER A 95 5.81 -19.31 -2.32
N PRO A 96 4.95 -18.68 -3.15
CA PRO A 96 4.10 -17.59 -2.69
C PRO A 96 3.02 -18.07 -1.70
N PHE A 97 2.73 -19.37 -1.71
CA PHE A 97 1.72 -19.97 -0.86
C PHE A 97 2.35 -20.39 0.46
N THR A 98 2.49 -19.43 1.37
CA THR A 98 2.87 -19.67 2.77
C THR A 98 1.96 -18.91 3.71
N MET A 99 1.70 -19.45 4.91
CA MET A 99 0.92 -18.74 5.92
C MET A 99 1.55 -17.39 6.34
N VAL A 100 2.87 -17.25 6.19
CA VAL A 100 3.58 -15.99 6.39
C VAL A 100 3.13 -14.95 5.37
N GLN A 101 3.05 -15.30 4.07
CA GLN A 101 2.62 -14.39 3.02
C GLN A 101 1.13 -14.03 3.14
N VAL A 102 0.28 -14.97 3.56
CA VAL A 102 -1.13 -14.68 3.91
C VAL A 102 -1.22 -13.61 5.00
N ARG A 103 -0.46 -13.74 6.09
CA ARG A 103 -0.43 -12.74 7.16
C ARG A 103 0.06 -11.38 6.68
N ARG A 104 1.10 -11.35 5.85
CA ARG A 104 1.61 -10.10 5.25
C ARG A 104 0.56 -9.44 4.36
N LEU A 105 -0.19 -10.21 3.57
CA LEU A 105 -1.23 -9.67 2.69
C LEU A 105 -2.42 -9.12 3.49
N ARG A 106 -2.81 -9.77 4.59
CA ARG A 106 -3.79 -9.22 5.54
C ARG A 106 -3.32 -7.92 6.19
N LEU A 107 -2.03 -7.81 6.49
CA LEU A 107 -1.43 -6.59 7.01
C LEU A 107 -1.51 -5.45 5.97
N VAL A 108 -1.24 -5.74 4.70
CA VAL A 108 -1.42 -4.77 3.60
C VAL A 108 -2.87 -4.32 3.50
N ALA A 109 -3.83 -5.26 3.51
CA ALA A 109 -5.25 -4.91 3.48
C ALA A 109 -5.67 -4.03 4.66
N GLY A 110 -5.25 -4.38 5.89
CA GLY A 110 -5.49 -3.57 7.08
C GLY A 110 -4.85 -2.18 6.99
N SER A 111 -3.65 -2.09 6.40
CA SER A 111 -2.97 -0.80 6.18
C SER A 111 -3.72 0.07 5.18
N LEU A 112 -4.24 -0.51 4.10
CA LEU A 112 -5.05 0.22 3.11
C LEU A 112 -6.38 0.71 3.70
N LEU A 113 -7.04 -0.08 4.56
CA LEU A 113 -8.22 0.37 5.30
C LEU A 113 -7.88 1.55 6.21
N LEU A 114 -6.81 1.43 7.01
CA LEU A 114 -6.38 2.48 7.91
C LEU A 114 -6.01 3.75 7.14
N TYR A 115 -5.35 3.61 5.99
CA TYR A 115 -5.05 4.73 5.10
C TYR A 115 -6.31 5.44 4.63
N GLY A 116 -7.34 4.72 4.18
CA GLY A 116 -8.62 5.32 3.77
C GLY A 116 -9.32 6.05 4.91
N VAL A 117 -9.24 5.54 6.15
CA VAL A 117 -9.76 6.24 7.34
C VAL A 117 -8.98 7.51 7.62
N LEU A 118 -7.64 7.48 7.55
CA LEU A 118 -6.80 8.66 7.75
C LEU A 118 -7.04 9.72 6.67
N GLU A 119 -7.23 9.31 5.41
CA GLU A 119 -7.58 10.20 4.30
C GLU A 119 -8.94 10.87 4.54
N PHE A 120 -9.94 10.13 4.96
CA PHE A 120 -11.26 10.68 5.30
C PHE A 120 -11.18 11.70 6.45
N VAL A 121 -10.43 11.38 7.52
CA VAL A 121 -10.21 12.30 8.63
C VAL A 121 -9.47 13.56 8.17
N MET A 122 -8.49 13.43 7.26
CA MET A 122 -7.80 14.58 6.66
C MET A 122 -8.74 15.46 5.85
N THR A 123 -9.61 14.88 5.02
CA THR A 123 -10.59 15.63 4.25
C THR A 123 -11.50 16.46 5.16
N ILE A 124 -12.02 15.87 6.24
CA ILE A 124 -12.82 16.60 7.24
C ILE A 124 -12.01 17.72 7.90
N ALA A 125 -10.77 17.42 8.31
CA ALA A 125 -9.91 18.40 8.96
C ALA A 125 -9.62 19.61 8.06
N VAL A 126 -9.37 19.39 6.77
CA VAL A 126 -9.11 20.47 5.81
C VAL A 126 -10.38 21.28 5.54
N SER A 127 -11.51 20.62 5.26
CA SER A 127 -12.79 21.30 5.01
C SER A 127 -13.23 22.15 6.22
N SER A 128 -13.10 21.62 7.43
CA SER A 128 -13.45 22.34 8.65
C SER A 128 -12.51 23.51 8.93
N ALA A 129 -11.22 23.42 8.58
CA ALA A 129 -10.27 24.52 8.73
C ALA A 129 -10.49 25.68 7.75
N GLN A 130 -11.01 25.40 6.54
CA GLN A 130 -11.28 26.42 5.53
C GLN A 130 -12.60 27.16 5.76
N GLN A 131 -13.65 26.46 6.19
CA GLN A 131 -15.01 27.03 6.25
C GLN A 131 -15.61 27.11 7.66
N GLY A 132 -15.05 26.36 8.63
CA GLY A 132 -15.66 26.16 9.95
C GLY A 132 -16.76 25.08 9.91
N PHE A 133 -16.84 24.27 10.97
CA PHE A 133 -17.74 23.11 11.03
C PHE A 133 -19.23 23.46 10.83
N ALA A 134 -19.68 24.62 11.32
CA ALA A 134 -21.07 25.06 11.18
C ALA A 134 -21.45 25.40 9.72
N ASN A 135 -20.53 25.96 8.94
CA ASN A 135 -20.78 26.34 7.56
C ASN A 135 -20.76 25.14 6.61
N MET A 136 -20.01 24.08 6.93
CA MET A 136 -19.99 22.84 6.17
C MET A 136 -21.39 22.18 6.12
N THR A 137 -22.11 22.18 7.25
CA THR A 137 -23.47 21.62 7.34
C THR A 137 -24.53 22.52 6.71
N LEU A 138 -24.33 23.84 6.74
CA LEU A 138 -25.28 24.84 6.22
C LEU A 138 -25.18 25.04 4.71
N ASN A 139 -23.97 24.96 4.14
CA ASN A 139 -23.73 25.18 2.71
C ASN A 139 -23.85 23.90 1.85
N GLY A 140 -24.08 22.74 2.47
CA GLY A 140 -24.29 21.48 1.75
C GLY A 140 -23.04 20.93 1.04
N GLU A 141 -21.83 21.40 1.38
CA GLU A 141 -20.60 20.83 0.86
C GLU A 141 -20.33 19.47 1.51
N VAL A 142 -20.49 18.42 0.72
CA VAL A 142 -20.32 17.04 1.15
C VAL A 142 -18.83 16.68 1.05
N ALA A 143 -18.23 16.28 2.17
CA ALA A 143 -16.89 15.70 2.17
C ALA A 143 -16.83 14.51 1.19
N THR A 144 -15.96 14.58 0.19
CA THR A 144 -15.80 13.51 -0.78
C THR A 144 -15.04 12.33 -0.17
N ILE A 145 -15.58 11.13 -0.31
CA ILE A 145 -14.93 9.91 0.17
C ILE A 145 -14.18 9.26 -0.99
N ASN A 146 -12.88 9.06 -0.82
CA ASN A 146 -12.10 8.25 -1.74
C ASN A 146 -12.34 6.76 -1.44
N LEU A 147 -13.05 6.08 -2.34
CA LEU A 147 -13.34 4.65 -2.21
C LEU A 147 -12.18 3.76 -2.66
N PHE A 148 -11.16 4.32 -3.31
CA PHE A 148 -10.07 3.52 -3.87
C PHE A 148 -9.32 2.70 -2.81
N PRO A 149 -8.89 3.25 -1.65
CA PRO A 149 -8.22 2.47 -0.63
C PRO A 149 -9.10 1.37 -0.04
N LEU A 150 -10.41 1.62 0.07
CA LEU A 150 -11.39 0.67 0.58
C LEU A 150 -11.56 -0.52 -0.37
N VAL A 151 -11.73 -0.25 -1.66
CA VAL A 151 -11.83 -1.28 -2.70
C VAL A 151 -10.52 -2.07 -2.80
N ALA A 152 -9.37 -1.37 -2.83
CA ALA A 152 -8.06 -2.00 -2.85
C ALA A 152 -7.84 -2.90 -1.63
N ALA A 153 -8.22 -2.45 -0.43
CA ALA A 153 -8.14 -3.26 0.78
C ALA A 153 -9.00 -4.52 0.69
N ALA A 154 -10.25 -4.40 0.21
CA ALA A 154 -11.14 -5.54 0.04
C ALA A 154 -10.56 -6.57 -0.95
N VAL A 155 -10.00 -6.12 -2.08
CA VAL A 155 -9.37 -6.98 -3.08
C VAL A 155 -8.13 -7.69 -2.50
N VAL A 156 -7.24 -6.94 -1.83
CA VAL A 156 -6.03 -7.51 -1.21
C VAL A 156 -6.40 -8.50 -0.09
N PHE A 157 -7.46 -8.21 0.67
CA PHE A 157 -7.99 -9.11 1.68
C PHE A 157 -8.53 -10.41 1.06
N ALA A 158 -9.28 -10.32 -0.04
CA ALA A 158 -9.77 -11.49 -0.78
C ALA A 158 -8.61 -12.35 -1.30
N PHE A 159 -7.56 -11.73 -1.85
CA PHE A 159 -6.35 -12.47 -2.25
C PHE A 159 -5.68 -13.20 -1.08
N SER A 160 -5.82 -12.71 0.16
CA SER A 160 -5.28 -13.43 1.33
C SER A 160 -5.96 -14.78 1.55
N PHE A 161 -7.23 -14.92 1.18
CA PHE A 161 -7.94 -16.20 1.20
C PHE A 161 -7.53 -17.11 0.05
N VAL A 162 -7.33 -16.56 -1.15
CA VAL A 162 -6.79 -17.32 -2.29
C VAL A 162 -5.44 -17.94 -1.92
N PHE A 163 -4.56 -17.16 -1.28
CA PHE A 163 -3.26 -17.65 -0.85
C PHE A 163 -3.38 -18.69 0.27
N LYS A 164 -4.29 -18.49 1.23
CA LYS A 164 -4.56 -19.47 2.29
C LYS A 164 -5.09 -20.80 1.72
N TYR A 165 -5.99 -20.72 0.74
CA TYR A 165 -6.51 -21.90 0.06
C TYR A 165 -5.40 -22.64 -0.70
N GLY A 166 -4.52 -21.90 -1.38
CA GLY A 166 -3.33 -22.47 -2.04
C GLY A 166 -2.40 -23.21 -1.06
N VAL A 167 -2.19 -22.69 0.16
CA VAL A 167 -1.43 -23.38 1.21
C VAL A 167 -2.08 -24.72 1.58
N LEU A 168 -3.39 -24.73 1.82
CA LEU A 168 -4.11 -25.96 2.20
C LEU A 168 -4.05 -27.03 1.11
N LEU A 169 -4.11 -26.63 -0.16
CA LEU A 169 -3.94 -27.55 -1.28
C LEU A 169 -2.52 -28.12 -1.37
N GLN A 170 -1.50 -27.33 -1.03
CA GLN A 170 -0.12 -27.82 -0.97
C GLN A 170 0.05 -28.85 0.16
N GLU A 171 -0.51 -28.59 1.34
CA GLU A 171 -0.47 -29.55 2.48
C GLU A 171 -1.15 -30.89 2.13
N LEU A 172 -2.33 -30.85 1.50
CA LEU A 172 -3.04 -32.07 1.08
C LEU A 172 -2.28 -32.89 0.03
N SER A 173 -1.51 -32.23 -0.85
CA SER A 173 -0.71 -32.92 -1.87
C SER A 173 0.55 -33.57 -1.29
N ASP A 174 1.12 -33.01 -0.22
CA ASP A 174 2.29 -33.58 0.46
C ASP A 174 1.89 -34.78 1.36
N ASP A 175 0.69 -34.76 1.94
CA ASP A 175 0.17 -35.86 2.79
C ASP A 175 -0.32 -37.10 2.00
N THR A 176 -0.35 -37.05 0.66
CA THR A 176 -0.85 -38.14 -0.20
C THR A 176 0.25 -39.05 -0.77
N ILE A 177 1.48 -38.94 -0.26
CA ILE A 177 2.64 -39.76 -0.67
C ILE A 177 3.00 -40.78 0.41
#